data_AF-A0A2U1B8A2-F1
#
_entry.id   AF-A0A2U1B8A2-F1
#
_cell.length_a   1.000
_cell.length_b   1.000
_cell.length_c   1.000
_cell.angle_alpha   90.00
_cell.angle_beta   90.00
_cell.angle_gamma   90.00
#
_symmetry.space_group_name_H-M   'P 1'
#
loop_
_entity.id
_entity.type
_entity.pdbx_description
1 polymer ?
#
loop_
_entity_poly.entity_id
_entity_poly.type
_entity_poly.pdbx_seq_one_letter_code
_entity_poly.pdbx_strand_id
1 'polypeptide(L)' 'MENKNSKFCWICFKLIAENEKVAYGVGNDMICCMDCFSQLEPMKEDYEEWMNDNLAEILESA' A
#
# COMPACT_ATOMS: atom_id res chain seq x y z
N MET A 1 20.98 -2.82 23.82
CA MET A 1 19.63 -2.20 23.84
C MET A 1 18.90 -2.73 22.63
N GLU A 2 18.02 -3.71 22.82
CA GLU A 2 17.13 -4.17 21.76
C GLU A 2 16.05 -3.09 21.57
N ASN A 3 16.08 -2.39 20.43
CA ASN A 3 15.02 -1.46 20.05
C ASN A 3 13.74 -2.27 19.78
N LYS A 4 12.92 -2.46 20.82
CA LYS A 4 11.70 -3.28 20.79
C LYS A 4 10.57 -2.73 19.90
N ASN A 5 10.75 -1.58 19.26
CA ASN A 5 9.74 -0.93 18.41
C ASN A 5 10.26 -0.52 17.02
N SER A 6 11.35 -1.12 16.54
CA SER A 6 11.82 -0.86 15.18
C SER A 6 10.87 -1.45 14.15
N LYS A 7 10.06 -0.61 13.51
CA LYS A 7 9.27 -0.98 12.33
C LYS A 7 10.18 -0.92 11.09
N PHE A 8 9.93 -1.78 10.11
CA PHE A 8 10.69 -1.82 8.86
C PHE A 8 9.76 -1.69 7.67
N CYS A 9 10.23 -1.04 6.61
CA CYS A 9 9.51 -1.01 5.35
C CYS A 9 9.56 -2.40 4.69
N TRP A 10 8.40 -2.95 4.33
CA TRP A 10 8.29 -4.26 3.69
C TRP A 10 8.99 -4.33 2.32
N ILE A 11 9.11 -3.20 1.61
CA ILE A 11 9.67 -3.16 0.25
C ILE A 11 11.19 -2.98 0.26
N CYS A 12 11.68 -1.96 0.97
CA CYS A 12 13.10 -1.61 0.95
C CYS A 12 13.88 -2.05 2.19
N PHE A 13 13.22 -2.69 3.16
CA PHE A 13 13.78 -3.18 4.43
C PHE A 13 14.51 -2.12 5.26
N LYS A 14 14.30 -0.83 4.96
CA LYS A 14 14.80 0.27 5.77
C LYS A 14 14.09 0.31 7.12
N LEU A 15 14.85 0.60 8.17
CA LEU A 15 14.29 0.99 9.46
C LEU A 15 13.42 2.22 9.27
N ILE A 16 12.26 2.19 9.91
CA ILE A 16 11.33 3.32 10.00
C ILE A 16 11.48 3.91 11.39
N ALA A 17 11.78 5.20 11.46
CA ALA A 17 11.86 5.90 12.74
C ALA A 17 10.45 6.05 13.36
N GLU A 18 10.35 6.11 14.69
CA GLU A 18 9.05 6.16 15.40
C GLU A 18 8.16 7.35 14.96
N ASN A 19 8.77 8.41 14.43
CA ASN A 19 8.11 9.63 13.98
C ASN A 19 7.90 9.72 12.46
N GLU A 20 8.33 8.73 11.68
CA GLU A 20 8.13 8.72 10.24
C GLU A 20 6.69 8.35 9.86
N LYS A 21 6.17 9.01 8.83
CA LYS A 21 4.88 8.64 8.24
C LYS A 21 5.04 7.34 7.45
N VAL A 22 4.02 6.49 7.51
CA VAL A 22 3.99 5.19 6.85
C VAL A 22 2.63 4.92 6.24
N ALA A 23 2.62 4.09 5.20
CA ALA A 23 1.41 3.48 4.66
C ALA A 23 1.23 2.09 5.28
N TYR A 24 0.01 1.75 5.65
CA TYR A 24 -0.38 0.42 6.13
C TYR A 24 -1.16 -0.29 5.03
N GLY A 25 -0.84 -1.57 4.81
CA GLY A 25 -1.66 -2.41 3.94
C GLY A 25 -3.04 -2.63 4.54
N VAL A 26 -4.09 -2.59 3.71
CA VAL A 26 -5.44 -2.94 4.15
C VAL A 26 -5.50 -4.45 4.38
N GLY A 27 -5.73 -4.89 5.62
CA GLY A 27 -5.89 -6.31 5.97
C GLY A 27 -4.61 -7.08 6.28
N ASN A 28 -3.43 -6.44 6.23
CA ASN A 28 -2.16 -7.03 6.64
C ASN A 28 -1.35 -6.05 7.50
N ASP A 29 -0.57 -6.56 8.45
CA ASP A 29 0.37 -5.76 9.27
C ASP A 29 1.61 -5.28 8.49
N MET A 30 1.52 -5.21 7.16
CA MET A 30 2.60 -4.73 6.30
C MET A 30 2.67 -3.20 6.34
N ILE A 31 3.88 -2.70 6.59
CA ILE A 31 4.17 -1.27 6.69
C ILE A 31 5.11 -0.90 5.55
N CYS A 32 4.80 0.20 4.86
CA CYS A 32 5.60 0.73 3.78
C CYS A 32 6.00 2.18 4.09
N CYS A 33 7.27 2.55 3.85
CA CYS A 33 7.67 3.96 3.95
C CYS A 33 7.03 4.75 2.81
N MET A 34 6.82 6.06 3.02
CA MET A 34 6.17 6.90 2.02
C MET A 34 6.93 6.97 0.69
N ASP A 35 8.25 6.83 0.69
CA ASP A 35 9.07 6.81 -0.53
C ASP A 35 8.81 5.57 -1.39
N CYS A 36 8.62 4.40 -0.77
CA CYS A 36 8.29 3.19 -1.49
C CYS A 36 6.80 3.18 -1.86
N PHE A 37 5.95 3.69 -0.97
CA PHE A 37 4.52 3.83 -1.26
C PHE A 37 4.25 4.77 -2.44
N SER A 38 4.99 5.87 -2.58
CA SER A 38 4.83 6.78 -3.73
C SER A 38 5.31 6.18 -5.06
N GLN A 39 6.13 5.13 -5.02
CA GLN A 39 6.61 4.40 -6.19
C GLN A 39 5.75 3.18 -6.53
N LEU A 40 4.95 2.69 -5.59
CA LEU A 40 3.84 1.83 -5.93
C LEU A 40 2.90 2.71 -6.75
N GLU A 41 2.90 2.50 -8.07
CA GLU A 41 2.11 3.25 -9.04
C GLU A 41 0.70 3.53 -8.51
N PRO A 42 0.07 4.64 -8.92
CA PRO A 42 -1.31 4.92 -8.57
C PRO A 42 -2.21 3.88 -9.26
N MET A 43 -2.29 2.67 -8.71
CA MET A 43 -3.30 1.67 -9.06
C MET A 43 -4.71 2.22 -8.92
N LYS A 44 -4.89 3.43 -8.37
CA LYS A 44 -6.20 4.07 -8.26
C LYS A 44 -6.70 4.57 -9.61
N GLU A 45 -5.84 5.12 -10.48
CA GLU A 45 -6.25 5.57 -11.82
C GLU A 45 -6.50 4.35 -12.70
N ASP A 46 -5.59 3.37 -12.70
CA ASP A 46 -5.76 2.10 -13.42
C ASP A 46 -6.95 1.27 -12.90
N TYR A 47 -7.28 1.33 -11.59
CA TYR A 47 -8.44 0.64 -11.03
C TYR A 47 -9.74 1.35 -11.38
N GLU A 48 -9.78 2.68 -11.37
CA GLU A 48 -10.95 3.43 -11.83
C GLU A 48 -11.19 3.22 -13.32
N GLU A 49 -10.13 3.18 -14.14
CA GLU A 49 -10.19 2.83 -15.56
C GLU A 49 -10.63 1.39 -15.77
N TRP A 50 -10.01 0.41 -15.08
CA TRP A 50 -10.39 -1.00 -15.14
C TRP A 50 -11.83 -1.25 -14.67
N MET A 51 -12.28 -0.61 -13.59
CA MET A 51 -13.66 -0.72 -13.13
C MET A 51 -14.63 -0.15 -14.17
N ASN A 52 -14.30 0.98 -14.80
CA ASN A 52 -15.14 1.56 -15.85
C ASN A 52 -15.21 0.65 -17.08
N ASP A 53 -14.10 0.05 -17.49
CA ASP A 53 -14.03 -0.86 -18.64
C ASP A 53 -14.79 -2.18 -18.38
N ASN A 54 -14.83 -2.65 -17.13
CA ASN A 54 -15.44 -3.93 -16.75
C ASN A 54 -16.80 -3.76 -16.03
N LEU A 55 -17.34 -2.55 -15.92
CA LEU A 55 -18.58 -2.24 -15.19
C LEU A 55 -19.78 -3.02 -15.75
N ALA A 56 -19.84 -3.21 -17.07
CA ALA A 56 -20.92 -3.94 -17.73
C ALA A 56 -20.94 -5.43 -17.34
N GLU A 57 -19.77 -6.09 -17.26
CA GLU A 57 -19.68 -7.50 -16.89
C GLU A 57 -20.03 -7.76 -15.41
N ILE A 58 -19.71 -6.79 -14.54
CA ILE A 58 -20.04 -6.85 -13.11
C ILE A 58 -21.55 -6.71 -12.88
N LEU A 59 -22.22 -5.83 -13.63
CA LEU A 59 -23.67 -5.59 -13.49
C LEU A 59 -24.52 -6.73 -14.06
N GLU A 60 -24.03 -7.48 -15.05
CA GLU A 60 -24.71 -8.66 -15.60
C GLU A 60 -24.57 -9.91 -14.72
N SER A 61 -23.65 -9.90 -13.77
CA SER A 61 -23.36 -11.01 -12.85
C SER A 61 -24.03 -10.88 -11.47
N ALA A 62 -24.79 -9.81 -11.23
CA ALA A 62 -25.50 -9.51 -9.97
C ALA A 62 -27.01 -9.78 -10.07
#